data_AF-A0A5Q3HEB7-F1
#
_entry.id   AF-A0A5Q3HEB7-F1
#
_cell.length_a   1.000
_cell.length_b   1.000
_cell.length_c   1.000
_cell.angle_alpha   90.00
_cell.angle_beta   90.00
_cell.angle_gamma   90.00
#
_symmetry.space_group_name_H-M   'P 1'
#
loop_
_entity.id
_entity.type
_entity.pdbx_description
1 polymer ?
#
loop_
_entity_poly.entity_id
_entity_poly.type
_entity_poly.pdbx_seq_one_letter_code
_entity_poly.pdbx_strand_id
1 'polypeptide(L)'
;MSLDAHSSLRLARPPISRRTLVAALCLTGLSLASHSAWAAKPKGKAADGPFDMEAFNNATDAPLLRSGSQGAAVARAQIMLDRAWFSCGEIDGRFAANMQRMVKAYQTAHDLKVTGTVTPETWTSLRKDGAPLLTTYTVTEKDAAGPFEKTPVAMDERAKMKALVYESVDEALSEKFHTSPAYLKQLNRGNIESGKQITVPNVAASATPTSAASIEIDKSERVLYVLDTAQRLVAGFPISIGNEKNDPLPLGMMAIKNEVKNPGFTYNPALLKTAPKDAQKVDIAAGPNNPVGSIWLGLTKPHWGIHGTPNPSNVGHSETNGCIHMTNWDAERLSTLAKAGFKVNVKA
;
A
#
# COMPACT_ATOMS: atom_id res chain seq x y z
N MET A 1 -16.56 -62.74 4.29
CA MET A 1 -16.76 -62.63 5.76
C MET A 1 -17.04 -61.16 6.01
N SER A 2 -18.31 -60.78 5.92
CA SER A 2 -19.29 -60.79 7.03
C SER A 2 -18.98 -59.71 8.06
N LEU A 3 -19.91 -58.88 8.52
CA LEU A 3 -21.36 -58.72 8.30
C LEU A 3 -21.73 -57.33 8.85
N ASP A 4 -22.77 -56.75 8.25
CA ASP A 4 -23.89 -55.97 8.81
C ASP A 4 -23.66 -54.65 9.56
N ALA A 5 -24.33 -53.53 9.22
CA ALA A 5 -25.73 -53.23 8.89
C ALA A 5 -26.65 -53.08 10.12
N HIS A 6 -27.20 -51.86 10.26
CA HIS A 6 -28.57 -51.50 10.71
C HIS A 6 -28.58 -50.02 11.11
N SER A 7 -29.66 -49.25 11.04
CA SER A 7 -30.88 -49.20 10.23
C SER A 7 -31.59 -47.90 10.64
N SER A 8 -32.28 -47.30 9.68
CA SER A 8 -33.07 -46.06 9.75
C SER A 8 -34.23 -46.10 10.74
N LEU A 9 -34.65 -44.93 11.25
CA LEU A 9 -36.07 -44.67 11.56
C LEU A 9 -36.41 -43.16 11.45
N ARG A 10 -37.52 -42.90 10.75
CA ARG A 10 -38.09 -41.59 10.42
C ARG A 10 -39.34 -41.30 11.27
N LEU A 11 -39.63 -39.98 11.36
CA LEU A 11 -40.94 -39.30 11.44
C LEU A 11 -41.74 -39.30 12.76
N ALA A 12 -42.08 -38.10 13.25
CA ALA A 12 -43.45 -37.54 13.22
C ALA A 12 -43.59 -36.18 13.97
N ARG A 13 -44.27 -35.20 13.34
CA ARG A 13 -45.09 -34.12 13.97
C ARG A 13 -46.55 -34.63 13.97
N PRO A 14 -47.50 -34.25 14.87
CA PRO A 14 -48.16 -32.90 14.98
C PRO A 14 -48.78 -32.68 16.42
N PRO A 15 -49.85 -31.89 16.73
CA PRO A 15 -50.74 -31.05 15.91
C PRO A 15 -51.10 -29.63 16.41
N ILE A 16 -51.80 -28.94 15.50
CA ILE A 16 -52.50 -27.66 15.61
C ILE A 16 -53.84 -27.85 16.34
N SER A 17 -54.24 -26.88 17.17
CA SER A 17 -55.60 -26.74 17.68
C SER A 17 -56.14 -25.35 17.35
N ARG A 18 -57.29 -25.32 16.66
CA ARG A 18 -58.16 -24.16 16.43
C ARG A 18 -59.19 -24.09 17.55
N ARG A 19 -59.34 -22.95 18.24
CA ARG A 19 -60.66 -22.45 18.68
C ARG A 19 -60.73 -20.92 18.62
N THR A 20 -61.81 -20.49 18.02
CA THR A 20 -62.35 -19.16 17.72
C THR A 20 -62.73 -18.35 18.95
N LEU A 21 -62.55 -17.02 18.89
CA LEU A 21 -63.55 -16.08 19.40
C LEU A 21 -63.64 -14.87 18.46
N VAL A 22 -64.87 -14.58 18.04
CA VAL A 22 -65.30 -13.44 17.24
C VAL A 22 -65.50 -12.24 18.15
N ALA A 23 -64.99 -11.07 17.77
CA ALA A 23 -65.57 -9.79 18.18
C ALA A 23 -65.30 -8.74 17.09
N ALA A 24 -66.39 -8.26 16.50
CA ALA A 24 -66.41 -7.17 15.54
C ALA A 24 -65.98 -5.85 16.21
N LEU A 25 -65.22 -5.01 15.51
CA LEU A 25 -65.17 -3.58 15.81
C LEU A 25 -65.00 -2.75 14.53
N CYS A 26 -65.74 -1.65 14.55
CA CYS A 26 -66.12 -0.72 13.49
C CYS A 26 -64.98 -0.10 12.66
N LEU A 27 -65.36 0.28 11.44
CA LEU A 27 -64.69 1.26 10.60
C LEU A 27 -64.27 2.52 11.38
N THR A 28 -63.02 2.95 11.21
CA THR A 28 -62.69 4.34 10.85
C THR A 28 -61.38 4.33 10.06
N GLY A 29 -61.43 4.85 8.84
CA GLY A 29 -60.24 5.09 8.04
C GLY A 29 -59.48 6.28 8.61
N LEU A 30 -58.20 6.08 8.92
CA LEU A 30 -57.26 7.16 9.13
C LEU A 30 -55.91 6.76 8.53
N SER A 31 -55.58 7.41 7.41
CA SER A 31 -54.27 7.32 6.76
C SER A 31 -53.19 7.88 7.70
N LEU A 32 -52.49 7.01 8.41
CA LEU A 32 -51.25 7.35 9.10
C LEU A 32 -50.10 7.36 8.10
N ALA A 33 -49.87 8.51 7.48
CA ALA A 33 -48.63 8.80 6.78
C ALA A 33 -47.47 8.71 7.77
N SER A 34 -46.69 7.63 7.66
CA SER A 34 -45.50 7.38 8.47
C SER A 34 -44.43 8.41 8.09
N HIS A 35 -44.36 9.52 8.80
CA HIS A 35 -43.26 10.47 8.68
C HIS A 35 -42.04 9.87 9.37
N SER A 36 -41.31 9.02 8.65
CA SER A 36 -39.93 8.70 9.01
C SER A 36 -39.10 9.96 8.79
N ALA A 37 -38.91 10.75 9.86
CA ALA A 37 -37.96 11.85 9.88
C ALA A 37 -36.54 11.26 9.86
N TRP A 38 -36.08 10.89 8.66
CA TRP A 38 -34.67 10.65 8.41
C TRP A 38 -33.98 12.01 8.46
N ALA A 39 -33.43 12.35 9.62
CA ALA A 39 -32.56 13.50 9.76
C ALA A 39 -31.35 13.28 8.84
N ALA A 40 -31.38 13.90 7.66
CA ALA A 40 -30.26 13.92 6.75
C ALA A 40 -29.07 14.56 7.48
N LYS A 41 -27.98 13.80 7.64
CA LYS A 41 -26.69 14.39 8.03
C LYS A 41 -26.41 15.56 7.09
N PRO A 42 -26.02 16.74 7.58
CA PRO A 42 -25.65 17.83 6.69
C PRO A 42 -24.46 17.33 5.86
N LYS A 43 -24.68 17.18 4.55
CA LYS A 43 -23.59 17.11 3.59
C LYS A 43 -22.92 18.48 3.65
N GLY A 44 -21.85 18.59 4.43
CA GLY A 44 -20.99 19.77 4.36
C GLY A 44 -20.64 20.00 2.90
N LYS A 45 -20.97 21.18 2.38
CA LYS A 45 -20.44 21.62 1.08
C LYS A 45 -18.93 21.45 1.15
N ALA A 46 -18.35 20.80 0.14
CA ALA A 46 -16.91 20.83 -0.04
C ALA A 46 -16.49 22.30 -0.03
N ALA A 47 -15.63 22.70 0.89
CA ALA A 47 -15.21 24.09 1.01
C ALA A 47 -14.54 24.50 -0.30
N ASP A 48 -15.04 25.56 -0.94
CA ASP A 48 -14.59 26.01 -2.26
C ASP A 48 -13.22 26.75 -2.24
N GLY A 49 -12.46 26.67 -1.14
CA GLY A 49 -11.12 27.26 -1.00
C GLY A 49 -9.95 26.32 -1.35
N PRO A 50 -8.72 26.85 -1.54
CA PRO A 50 -7.51 26.03 -1.63
C PRO A 50 -7.36 25.14 -0.39
N PHE A 51 -6.69 23.99 -0.54
CA PHE A 51 -6.45 23.10 0.59
C PHE A 51 -5.72 23.86 1.71
N ASP A 52 -6.27 23.86 2.92
CA ASP A 52 -5.71 24.60 4.04
C ASP A 52 -4.48 23.86 4.60
N MET A 53 -3.33 24.16 4.01
CA MET A 53 -2.03 23.57 4.37
C MET A 53 -1.60 23.95 5.78
N GLU A 54 -1.89 25.19 6.21
CA GLU A 54 -1.52 25.66 7.54
C GLU A 54 -2.33 24.92 8.61
N ALA A 55 -3.65 24.82 8.45
CA ALA A 55 -4.47 24.01 9.35
C ALA A 55 -4.07 22.54 9.34
N PHE A 56 -3.68 21.98 8.19
CA PHE A 56 -3.18 20.60 8.13
C PHE A 56 -1.89 20.41 8.93
N ASN A 57 -0.91 21.30 8.76
CA ASN A 57 0.39 21.20 9.43
C ASN A 57 0.31 21.49 10.93
N ASN A 58 -0.55 22.44 11.34
CA ASN A 58 -0.68 22.88 12.73
C ASN A 58 -1.69 22.06 13.55
N ALA A 59 -2.35 21.07 12.95
CA ALA A 59 -3.35 20.26 13.63
C ALA A 59 -2.75 19.45 14.79
N THR A 60 -3.30 19.64 15.99
CA THR A 60 -2.87 18.97 17.23
C THR A 60 -3.78 17.82 17.64
N ASP A 61 -4.88 17.59 16.91
CA ASP A 61 -5.85 16.52 17.18
C ASP A 61 -5.16 15.15 17.17
N ALA A 62 -5.45 14.31 18.16
CA ALA A 62 -4.88 12.96 18.28
C ALA A 62 -5.99 11.90 18.24
N PRO A 63 -6.82 11.83 17.18
CA PRO A 63 -7.89 10.86 17.10
C PRO A 63 -7.31 9.45 17.06
N LEU A 64 -8.04 8.48 17.65
CA LEU A 64 -7.72 7.08 17.48
C LEU A 64 -7.91 6.69 16.01
N LEU A 65 -6.83 6.35 15.31
CA LEU A 65 -6.89 5.86 13.93
C LEU A 65 -6.80 4.33 13.87
N ARG A 66 -7.65 3.72 13.06
CA ARG A 66 -7.73 2.26 12.86
C ARG A 66 -8.23 1.95 11.46
N SER A 67 -8.26 0.66 11.10
CA SER A 67 -8.81 0.21 9.81
C SER A 67 -10.17 0.86 9.50
N GLY A 68 -10.27 1.45 8.31
CA GLY A 68 -11.46 2.20 7.86
C GLY A 68 -11.46 3.70 8.21
N SER A 69 -10.56 4.18 9.06
CA SER A 69 -10.32 5.62 9.22
C SER A 69 -9.85 6.23 7.89
N GLN A 70 -10.25 7.47 7.63
CA GLN A 70 -9.85 8.21 6.42
C GLN A 70 -9.77 9.72 6.69
N GLY A 71 -9.06 10.45 5.83
CA GLY A 71 -8.98 11.91 5.85
C GLY A 71 -7.66 12.46 6.35
N ALA A 72 -7.64 13.75 6.69
CA ALA A 72 -6.42 14.50 6.95
C ALA A 72 -5.56 13.93 8.09
N ALA A 73 -6.18 13.47 9.19
CA ALA A 73 -5.46 12.85 10.29
C ALA A 73 -4.73 11.56 9.86
N VAL A 74 -5.32 10.77 8.97
CA VAL A 74 -4.67 9.57 8.44
C VAL A 74 -3.47 9.94 7.57
N ALA A 75 -3.63 10.91 6.66
CA ALA A 75 -2.52 11.37 5.82
C ALA A 75 -1.36 11.94 6.66
N ARG A 76 -1.65 12.71 7.73
CA ARG A 76 -0.62 13.17 8.68
C ARG A 76 0.18 12.02 9.26
N ALA A 77 -0.50 10.98 9.75
CA ALA A 77 0.16 9.81 10.30
C ALA A 77 0.97 9.04 9.24
N GLN A 78 0.46 8.89 8.01
CA GLN A 78 1.19 8.27 6.90
C GLN A 78 2.49 9.02 6.58
N ILE A 79 2.46 10.36 6.53
CA ILE A 79 3.66 11.19 6.28
C ILE A 79 4.69 11.01 7.40
N MET A 80 4.26 11.03 8.67
CA MET A 80 5.16 10.84 9.80
C MET A 80 5.78 9.43 9.80
N LEU A 81 4.98 8.40 9.49
CA LEU A 81 5.45 7.02 9.39
C LEU A 81 6.43 6.83 8.23
N ASP A 82 6.14 7.42 7.06
CA ASP A 82 7.06 7.43 5.90
C ASP A 82 8.41 8.05 6.27
N ARG A 83 8.40 9.22 6.91
CA ARG A 83 9.64 9.89 7.37
C ARG A 83 10.42 9.08 8.39
N ALA A 84 9.71 8.33 9.24
CA ALA A 84 10.28 7.44 10.23
C ALA A 84 10.74 6.08 9.63
N TRP A 85 10.71 5.92 8.31
CA TRP A 85 11.08 4.68 7.60
C TRP A 85 10.15 3.49 7.85
N PHE A 86 8.89 3.74 8.23
CA PHE A 86 7.81 2.76 8.30
C PHE A 86 6.77 3.07 7.21
N SER A 87 7.18 2.97 5.95
CA SER A 87 6.39 3.37 4.78
C SER A 87 5.07 2.62 4.72
N CYS A 88 3.94 3.32 4.56
CA CYS A 88 2.63 2.70 4.37
C CYS A 88 2.36 2.27 2.92
N GLY A 89 3.33 2.41 2.02
CA GLY A 89 3.09 2.50 0.58
C GLY A 89 2.66 3.92 0.22
N GLU A 90 1.61 4.07 -0.59
CA GLU A 90 1.11 5.39 -1.00
C GLU A 90 0.54 6.18 0.19
N ILE A 91 0.88 7.46 0.25
CA ILE A 91 0.15 8.45 1.04
C ILE A 91 -1.14 8.78 0.29
N ASP A 92 -2.27 8.34 0.84
CA ASP A 92 -3.60 8.44 0.21
C ASP A 92 -4.71 8.90 1.17
N GLY A 93 -4.37 9.10 2.45
CA GLY A 93 -5.32 9.46 3.50
C GLY A 93 -6.27 8.34 3.91
N ARG A 94 -5.96 7.07 3.65
CA ARG A 94 -6.79 5.90 4.01
C ARG A 94 -6.04 4.94 4.92
N PHE A 95 -6.67 4.55 6.01
CA PHE A 95 -6.11 3.58 6.94
C PHE A 95 -6.47 2.17 6.49
N ALA A 96 -5.59 1.56 5.70
CA ALA A 96 -5.71 0.20 5.18
C ALA A 96 -4.73 -0.78 5.87
N ALA A 97 -4.67 -2.02 5.37
CA ALA A 97 -3.87 -3.08 5.95
C ALA A 97 -2.36 -2.76 6.03
N ASN A 98 -1.78 -2.13 5.00
CA ASN A 98 -0.37 -1.73 5.02
C ASN A 98 -0.08 -0.75 6.15
N MET A 99 -0.89 0.31 6.30
CA MET A 99 -0.75 1.25 7.41
C MET A 99 -0.91 0.57 8.77
N GLN A 100 -1.85 -0.36 8.92
CA GLN A 100 -2.01 -1.12 10.17
C GLN A 100 -0.72 -1.87 10.54
N ARG A 101 -0.11 -2.56 9.57
CA ARG A 101 1.16 -3.29 9.76
C ARG A 101 2.30 -2.34 10.11
N MET A 102 2.39 -1.20 9.44
CA MET A 102 3.43 -0.20 9.72
C MET A 102 3.27 0.48 11.06
N VAL A 103 2.03 0.70 11.53
CA VAL A 103 1.80 1.18 12.89
C VAL A 103 2.26 0.15 13.91
N LYS A 104 1.98 -1.15 13.70
CA LYS A 104 2.52 -2.21 14.59
C LYS A 104 4.05 -2.19 14.59
N ALA A 105 4.67 -2.13 13.41
CA ALA A 105 6.12 -2.12 13.24
C ALA A 105 6.77 -0.91 13.93
N TYR A 106 6.21 0.28 13.73
CA TYR A 106 6.66 1.50 14.38
C TYR A 106 6.53 1.40 15.91
N GLN A 107 5.39 0.90 16.41
CA GLN A 107 5.16 0.71 17.84
C GLN A 107 6.18 -0.26 18.45
N THR A 108 6.45 -1.38 17.79
CA THR A 108 7.51 -2.33 18.20
C THR A 108 8.89 -1.67 18.22
N ALA A 109 9.23 -0.89 17.18
CA ALA A 109 10.52 -0.23 17.08
C ALA A 109 10.77 0.85 18.15
N HIS A 110 9.70 1.42 18.71
CA HIS A 110 9.75 2.53 19.65
C HIS A 110 9.27 2.12 21.06
N ASP A 111 9.27 0.81 21.36
CA ASP A 111 8.88 0.25 22.66
C ASP A 111 7.50 0.72 23.16
N LEU A 112 6.57 0.92 22.22
CA LEU A 112 5.18 1.27 22.49
C LEU A 112 4.33 0.01 22.58
N LYS A 113 3.16 0.13 23.23
CA LYS A 113 2.15 -0.94 23.17
C LYS A 113 1.74 -1.19 21.72
N VAL A 114 1.95 -2.41 21.24
CA VAL A 114 1.62 -2.81 19.87
C VAL A 114 0.10 -3.03 19.74
N THR A 115 -0.59 -2.05 19.17
CA THR A 115 -2.04 -2.09 18.95
C THR A 115 -2.41 -2.17 17.46
N GLY A 116 -1.50 -1.75 16.56
CA GLY A 116 -1.81 -1.55 15.15
C GLY A 116 -2.80 -0.42 14.89
N THR A 117 -3.02 0.44 15.88
CA THR A 117 -3.86 1.65 15.80
C THR A 117 -3.04 2.85 16.22
N VAL A 118 -3.28 4.02 15.64
CA VAL A 118 -2.57 5.24 16.07
C VAL A 118 -3.27 5.75 17.33
N THR A 119 -2.74 5.37 18.48
CA THR A 119 -3.19 5.82 19.80
C THR A 119 -2.62 7.20 20.14
N PRO A 120 -3.10 7.89 21.21
CA PRO A 120 -2.49 9.14 21.67
C PRO A 120 -0.99 9.03 21.97
N GLU A 121 -0.53 7.90 22.50
CA GLU A 121 0.90 7.63 22.75
C GLU A 121 1.67 7.49 21.43
N THR A 122 1.07 6.83 20.43
CA THR A 122 1.65 6.69 19.10
C THR A 122 1.77 8.05 18.41
N TRP A 123 0.74 8.89 18.49
CA TRP A 123 0.76 10.28 18.02
C TRP A 123 1.88 11.10 18.66
N THR A 124 2.02 10.98 19.99
CA THR A 124 3.06 11.69 20.75
C THR A 124 4.45 11.29 20.29
N SER A 125 4.67 9.99 20.02
CA SER A 125 5.93 9.49 19.47
C SER A 125 6.21 10.02 18.06
N LEU A 126 5.23 9.94 17.15
CA LEU A 126 5.38 10.36 15.74
C LEU A 126 5.65 11.86 15.56
N ARG A 127 5.13 12.72 16.45
CA ARG A 127 5.25 14.19 16.33
C ARG A 127 6.63 14.75 16.66
N LYS A 128 7.57 13.94 17.14
CA LYS A 128 8.90 14.41 17.56
C LYS A 128 9.71 15.04 16.42
N ASP A 129 9.43 14.68 15.17
CA ASP A 129 10.10 15.22 13.97
C ASP A 129 9.82 16.73 13.75
N GLY A 130 8.69 17.27 14.21
CA GLY A 130 8.39 18.72 14.25
C GLY A 130 8.32 19.46 12.90
N ALA A 131 8.82 18.88 11.81
CA ALA A 131 8.85 19.51 10.49
C ALA A 131 7.45 19.52 9.84
N PRO A 132 7.09 20.57 9.06
CA PRO A 132 5.79 20.67 8.38
C PRO A 132 5.52 19.44 7.51
N LEU A 133 4.33 18.85 7.60
CA LEU A 133 3.99 17.57 6.95
C LEU A 133 3.66 17.75 5.46
N LEU A 134 3.03 18.86 5.10
CA LEU A 134 2.87 19.32 3.73
C LEU A 134 3.80 20.52 3.49
N THR A 135 4.26 20.65 2.26
CA THR A 135 5.07 21.79 1.81
C THR A 135 4.64 22.23 0.42
N THR A 136 5.02 23.46 0.06
CA THR A 136 4.88 23.96 -1.30
C THR A 136 6.06 23.51 -2.14
N TYR A 137 5.77 22.96 -3.32
CA TYR A 137 6.75 22.60 -4.34
C TYR A 137 6.47 23.38 -5.62
N THR A 138 7.51 23.96 -6.22
CA THR A 138 7.40 24.57 -7.56
C THR A 138 7.74 23.51 -8.59
N VAL A 139 6.77 23.15 -9.43
CA VAL A 139 6.97 22.19 -10.53
C VAL A 139 8.05 22.76 -11.46
N THR A 140 9.13 22.02 -11.64
CA THR A 140 10.25 22.48 -12.47
C THR A 140 10.00 22.17 -13.94
N GLU A 141 10.73 22.85 -14.83
CA GLU A 141 10.74 22.50 -16.25
C GLU A 141 11.16 21.04 -16.47
N LYS A 142 12.11 20.54 -15.66
CA LYS A 142 12.54 19.13 -15.72
C LYS A 142 11.41 18.16 -15.35
N ASP A 143 10.60 18.49 -14.34
CA ASP A 143 9.46 17.64 -13.98
C ASP A 143 8.41 17.63 -15.11
N ALA A 144 8.26 18.72 -15.86
CA ALA A 144 7.26 18.85 -16.93
C ALA A 144 7.75 18.44 -18.33
N ALA A 145 9.07 18.26 -18.52
CA ALA A 145 9.68 18.03 -19.84
C ALA A 145 9.31 16.68 -20.47
N GLY A 146 8.97 15.68 -19.65
CA GLY A 146 8.76 14.30 -20.13
C GLY A 146 10.05 13.64 -20.62
N PRO A 147 9.95 12.65 -21.54
CA PRO A 147 8.75 12.21 -22.22
C PRO A 147 7.73 11.58 -21.26
N PHE A 148 6.45 11.76 -21.58
CA PHE A 148 5.34 11.06 -20.94
C PHE A 148 4.65 10.19 -21.98
N GLU A 149 4.67 8.88 -21.76
CA GLU A 149 4.19 7.91 -22.74
C GLU A 149 3.40 6.81 -22.03
N LYS A 150 2.25 6.45 -22.59
CA LYS A 150 1.43 5.36 -22.04
C LYS A 150 2.16 4.04 -22.19
N THR A 151 2.18 3.23 -21.14
CA THR A 151 2.77 1.89 -21.17
C THR A 151 1.75 0.91 -21.75
N PRO A 152 2.04 0.23 -22.87
CA PRO A 152 1.15 -0.78 -23.42
C PRO A 152 0.88 -1.91 -22.42
N VAL A 153 -0.31 -2.52 -22.47
CA VAL A 153 -0.61 -3.68 -21.61
C VAL A 153 0.22 -4.90 -22.05
N ALA A 154 0.34 -5.12 -23.36
CA ALA A 154 1.03 -6.28 -23.93
C ALA A 154 2.57 -6.15 -23.85
N MET A 155 3.25 -7.23 -23.46
CA MET A 155 4.70 -7.22 -23.20
C MET A 155 5.54 -7.05 -24.47
N ASP A 156 5.08 -7.59 -25.59
CA ASP A 156 5.68 -7.44 -26.91
C ASP A 156 5.61 -6.00 -27.43
N GLU A 157 4.52 -5.27 -27.15
CA GLU A 157 4.43 -3.85 -27.45
C GLU A 157 5.36 -3.02 -26.54
N ARG A 158 5.46 -3.36 -25.25
CA ARG A 158 6.44 -2.72 -24.34
C ARG A 158 7.87 -2.87 -24.82
N ALA A 159 8.21 -4.03 -25.40
CA ALA A 159 9.56 -4.31 -25.91
C ALA A 159 9.98 -3.41 -27.09
N LYS A 160 9.02 -2.75 -27.76
CA LYS A 160 9.28 -1.79 -28.84
C LYS A 160 9.59 -0.38 -28.32
N MET A 161 9.30 -0.09 -27.06
CA MET A 161 9.55 1.21 -26.45
C MET A 161 11.04 1.41 -26.16
N LYS A 162 11.51 2.66 -26.26
CA LYS A 162 12.91 3.01 -25.91
C LYS A 162 13.15 3.00 -24.41
N ALA A 163 12.14 3.34 -23.62
CA ALA A 163 12.12 3.32 -22.17
C ALA A 163 10.66 3.27 -21.70
N LEU A 164 10.41 2.68 -20.53
CA LEU A 164 9.09 2.68 -19.89
C LEU A 164 9.04 3.85 -18.89
N VAL A 165 8.83 5.04 -19.42
CA VAL A 165 8.77 6.30 -18.66
C VAL A 165 7.42 6.47 -17.96
N TYR A 166 7.31 7.47 -17.09
CA TYR A 166 6.02 7.87 -16.51
C TYR A 166 5.02 8.24 -17.62
N GLU A 167 3.73 8.02 -17.38
CA GLU A 167 2.66 8.36 -18.32
C GLU A 167 2.17 9.80 -18.17
N SER A 168 2.54 10.48 -17.07
CA SER A 168 2.15 11.88 -16.81
C SER A 168 3.04 12.58 -15.77
N VAL A 169 2.97 13.91 -15.73
CA VAL A 169 3.58 14.73 -14.67
C VAL A 169 3.00 14.37 -13.31
N ASP A 170 1.68 14.15 -13.23
CA ASP A 170 0.98 13.75 -12.01
C ASP A 170 1.60 12.48 -11.42
N GLU A 171 1.82 11.45 -12.24
CA GLU A 171 2.43 10.19 -11.83
C GLU A 171 3.87 10.38 -11.37
N ALA A 172 4.68 11.11 -12.14
CA ALA A 172 6.08 11.39 -11.79
C ALA A 172 6.21 12.12 -10.44
N LEU A 173 5.36 13.11 -10.20
CA LEU A 173 5.34 13.84 -8.92
C LEU A 173 4.74 13.01 -7.80
N SER A 174 3.74 12.17 -8.09
CA SER A 174 3.20 11.21 -7.14
C SER A 174 4.27 10.25 -6.61
N GLU A 175 5.06 9.68 -7.51
CA GLU A 175 6.22 8.84 -7.18
C GLU A 175 7.25 9.61 -6.36
N LYS A 176 7.60 10.83 -6.77
CA LYS A 176 8.56 11.70 -6.07
C LYS A 176 8.16 12.05 -4.63
N PHE A 177 6.86 12.20 -4.37
CA PHE A 177 6.32 12.60 -3.07
C PHE A 177 5.56 11.46 -2.35
N HIS A 178 5.75 10.22 -2.80
CA HIS A 178 5.25 8.97 -2.21
C HIS A 178 3.73 8.98 -2.00
N THR A 179 2.99 9.58 -2.93
CA THR A 179 1.55 9.83 -2.78
C THR A 179 0.77 9.32 -3.97
N SER A 180 -0.44 8.83 -3.73
CA SER A 180 -1.31 8.41 -4.84
C SER A 180 -1.67 9.60 -5.74
N PRO A 181 -1.78 9.41 -7.07
CA PRO A 181 -2.21 10.48 -7.99
C PRO A 181 -3.56 11.09 -7.61
N ALA A 182 -4.46 10.28 -7.04
CA ALA A 182 -5.75 10.76 -6.57
C ALA A 182 -5.62 11.72 -5.37
N TYR A 183 -4.73 11.42 -4.42
CA TYR A 183 -4.50 12.28 -3.27
C TYR A 183 -3.72 13.55 -3.65
N LEU A 184 -2.75 13.45 -4.56
CA LEU A 184 -2.06 14.62 -5.11
C LEU A 184 -3.04 15.62 -5.77
N LYS A 185 -4.00 15.11 -6.53
CA LYS A 185 -5.12 15.91 -7.11
C LYS A 185 -6.09 16.44 -6.05
N GLN A 186 -6.27 15.73 -4.94
CA GLN A 186 -7.08 16.24 -3.84
C GLN A 186 -6.40 17.43 -3.15
N LEU A 187 -5.07 17.40 -2.99
CA LEU A 187 -4.29 18.50 -2.44
C LEU A 187 -4.24 19.71 -3.37
N ASN A 188 -4.29 19.48 -4.69
CA ASN A 188 -4.05 20.49 -5.72
C ASN A 188 -5.21 20.61 -6.70
N ARG A 189 -5.80 21.81 -6.80
CA ARG A 189 -6.81 22.09 -7.82
C ARG A 189 -6.17 22.44 -9.16
N GLY A 190 -6.79 21.96 -10.25
CA GLY A 190 -6.36 22.22 -11.62
C GLY A 190 -5.13 21.42 -12.06
N ASN A 191 -4.64 21.70 -13.26
CA ASN A 191 -3.54 20.95 -13.87
C ASN A 191 -2.21 21.21 -13.17
N ILE A 192 -1.32 20.22 -13.16
CA ILE A 192 0.06 20.34 -12.71
C ILE A 192 0.92 20.65 -13.94
N GLU A 193 1.66 21.75 -13.91
CA GLU A 193 2.46 22.25 -15.03
C GLU A 193 3.68 23.03 -14.53
N SER A 194 4.69 23.20 -15.39
CA SER A 194 5.93 23.90 -15.05
C SER A 194 5.67 25.30 -14.49
N GLY A 195 6.43 25.68 -13.47
CA GLY A 195 6.34 26.97 -12.78
C GLY A 195 5.20 27.08 -11.77
N LYS A 196 4.22 26.16 -11.79
CA LYS A 196 3.12 26.17 -10.83
C LYS A 196 3.58 25.70 -9.45
N GLN A 197 3.12 26.40 -8.42
CA GLN A 197 3.26 25.95 -7.04
C GLN A 197 2.14 24.96 -6.70
N ILE A 198 2.52 23.84 -6.11
CA ILE A 198 1.62 22.77 -5.67
C ILE A 198 1.93 22.39 -4.22
N THR A 199 0.91 21.93 -3.50
CA THR A 199 1.03 21.36 -2.16
C THR A 199 1.34 19.87 -2.27
N VAL A 200 2.39 19.41 -1.60
CA VAL A 200 2.82 18.01 -1.64
C VAL A 200 3.17 17.49 -0.24
N PRO A 201 3.09 16.17 0.01
CA PRO A 201 3.71 15.55 1.18
C PRO A 201 5.20 15.86 1.25
N ASN A 202 5.63 16.36 2.40
CA ASN A 202 7.04 16.64 2.63
C ASN A 202 7.75 15.36 3.10
N VAL A 203 8.11 14.47 2.17
CA VAL A 203 8.80 13.20 2.48
C VAL A 203 10.33 13.34 2.57
N ALA A 204 10.86 14.52 2.22
CA ALA A 204 12.30 14.79 2.20
C ALA A 204 12.89 15.07 3.59
N ALA A 205 12.08 15.48 4.56
CA ALA A 205 12.49 15.63 5.97
C ALA A 205 12.57 14.26 6.67
N SER A 206 13.35 13.34 6.10
CA SER A 206 13.54 11.98 6.61
C SER A 206 15.03 11.69 6.77
N ALA A 207 15.44 11.25 7.95
CA ALA A 207 16.82 10.83 8.21
C ALA A 207 16.97 9.34 7.92
N THR A 208 17.97 8.98 7.11
CA THR A 208 18.26 7.58 6.78
C THR A 208 18.76 6.83 8.02
N PRO A 209 18.24 5.63 8.34
CA PRO A 209 18.73 4.80 9.44
C PRO A 209 20.23 4.49 9.31
N THR A 210 21.00 4.77 10.36
CA THR A 210 22.46 4.54 10.35
C THR A 210 22.89 3.20 10.92
N SER A 211 21.99 2.49 11.61
CA SER A 211 22.26 1.22 12.30
C SER A 211 21.79 -0.03 11.55
N ALA A 212 21.34 0.12 10.29
CA ALA A 212 20.84 -0.99 9.48
C ALA A 212 21.90 -2.08 9.28
N ALA A 213 21.55 -3.34 9.58
CA ALA A 213 22.47 -4.47 9.57
C ALA A 213 21.96 -5.70 8.80
N SER A 214 20.64 -5.91 8.74
CA SER A 214 20.04 -7.02 8.00
C SER A 214 18.60 -6.75 7.60
N ILE A 215 18.10 -7.53 6.65
CA ILE A 215 16.70 -7.57 6.23
C ILE A 215 16.03 -8.82 6.82
N GLU A 216 14.81 -8.65 7.32
CA GLU A 216 13.89 -9.74 7.61
C GLU A 216 12.63 -9.59 6.75
N ILE A 217 12.25 -10.64 6.04
CA ILE A 217 11.01 -10.71 5.27
C ILE A 217 10.05 -11.61 6.02
N ASP A 218 8.95 -11.03 6.50
CA ASP A 218 7.85 -11.75 7.12
C ASP A 218 6.75 -11.97 6.07
N LYS A 219 6.58 -13.23 5.65
CA LYS A 219 5.59 -13.60 4.62
C LYS A 219 4.16 -13.51 5.15
N SER A 220 3.93 -13.80 6.44
CA SER A 220 2.61 -13.77 7.07
C SER A 220 2.05 -12.34 7.13
N GLU A 221 2.90 -11.37 7.48
CA GLU A 221 2.54 -9.96 7.54
C GLU A 221 2.77 -9.26 6.19
N ARG A 222 3.47 -9.89 5.23
CA ARG A 222 3.86 -9.27 3.94
C ARG A 222 4.59 -7.94 4.16
N VAL A 223 5.60 -8.00 5.02
CA VAL A 223 6.44 -6.86 5.35
C VAL A 223 7.91 -7.24 5.20
N LEU A 224 8.69 -6.30 4.64
CA LEU A 224 10.14 -6.30 4.72
C LEU A 224 10.56 -5.35 5.83
N TYR A 225 11.23 -5.89 6.84
CA TYR A 225 11.84 -5.15 7.94
C TYR A 225 13.33 -4.97 7.71
N VAL A 226 13.86 -3.84 8.17
CA VAL A 226 15.30 -3.64 8.34
C VAL A 226 15.60 -3.68 9.83
N LEU A 227 16.62 -4.44 10.20
CA LEU A 227 17.03 -4.69 11.58
C LEU A 227 18.41 -4.10 11.85
N ASP A 228 18.62 -3.62 13.07
CA ASP A 228 19.97 -3.31 13.59
C ASP A 228 20.71 -4.58 14.07
N THR A 229 21.96 -4.40 14.52
CA THR A 229 22.79 -5.49 15.06
C THR A 229 22.23 -6.13 16.32
N ALA A 230 21.34 -5.43 17.04
CA ALA A 230 20.61 -5.92 18.21
C ALA A 230 19.25 -6.54 17.84
N GLN A 231 18.97 -6.73 16.55
CA GLN A 231 17.71 -7.27 16.02
C GLN A 231 16.48 -6.40 16.30
N ARG A 232 16.67 -5.09 16.50
CA ARG A 232 15.56 -4.13 16.62
C ARG A 232 15.18 -3.60 15.25
N LEU A 233 13.88 -3.36 15.06
CA LEU A 233 13.34 -2.75 13.85
C LEU A 233 13.88 -1.32 13.71
N VAL A 234 14.41 -0.98 12.54
CA VAL A 234 14.81 0.39 12.18
C VAL A 234 14.10 0.93 10.93
N ALA A 235 13.47 0.03 10.15
CA ALA A 235 12.58 0.38 9.06
C ALA A 235 11.60 -0.76 8.79
N GLY A 236 10.50 -0.45 8.10
CA GLY A 236 9.51 -1.41 7.62
C GLY A 236 8.88 -0.94 6.32
N PHE A 237 8.65 -1.88 5.41
CA PHE A 237 8.05 -1.62 4.10
C PHE A 237 7.05 -2.72 3.73
N PRO A 238 5.83 -2.38 3.26
CA PRO A 238 4.91 -3.36 2.73
C PRO A 238 5.50 -3.98 1.46
N ILE A 239 5.25 -5.28 1.28
CA ILE A 239 5.69 -6.01 0.10
C ILE A 239 4.56 -6.80 -0.53
N SER A 240 4.64 -6.97 -1.84
CA SER A 240 3.91 -8.01 -2.55
C SER A 240 4.87 -9.16 -2.87
N ILE A 241 4.43 -10.39 -2.67
CA ILE A 241 5.22 -11.60 -2.89
C ILE A 241 4.39 -12.65 -3.61
N GLY A 242 5.03 -13.66 -4.18
CA GLY A 242 4.36 -14.82 -4.75
C GLY A 242 3.73 -15.68 -3.66
N ASN A 243 2.64 -16.35 -3.99
CA ASN A 243 2.00 -17.32 -3.10
C ASN A 243 2.41 -18.76 -3.45
N GLU A 244 1.90 -19.74 -2.70
CA GLU A 244 2.22 -21.15 -2.92
C GLU A 244 1.88 -21.65 -4.33
N LYS A 245 0.91 -21.03 -4.99
CA LYS A 245 0.49 -21.38 -6.36
C LYS A 245 1.42 -20.73 -7.40
N ASN A 246 1.85 -19.49 -7.14
CA ASN A 246 2.64 -18.64 -8.03
C ASN A 246 4.02 -18.35 -7.42
N ASP A 247 4.92 -19.34 -7.54
CA ASP A 247 6.35 -19.22 -7.24
C ASP A 247 6.67 -18.74 -5.81
N PRO A 248 6.50 -19.60 -4.79
CA PRO A 248 6.67 -19.19 -3.40
C PRO A 248 8.11 -18.75 -3.11
N LEU A 249 8.24 -17.58 -2.49
CA LEU A 249 9.52 -17.13 -1.92
C LEU A 249 10.00 -18.18 -0.89
N PRO A 250 11.16 -18.83 -1.09
CA PRO A 250 11.64 -19.87 -0.18
C PRO A 250 12.11 -19.25 1.14
N LEU A 251 11.88 -19.99 2.22
CA LEU A 251 12.30 -19.61 3.57
C LEU A 251 13.82 -19.73 3.74
N GLY A 252 14.35 -19.00 4.71
CA GLY A 252 15.73 -19.12 5.16
C GLY A 252 16.64 -17.95 4.78
N MET A 253 17.94 -18.19 4.97
CA MET A 253 18.97 -17.17 4.85
C MET A 253 19.45 -16.99 3.41
N MET A 254 19.56 -15.73 3.01
CA MET A 254 20.10 -15.25 1.75
C MET A 254 20.91 -13.98 1.99
N ALA A 255 21.42 -13.37 0.91
CA ALA A 255 21.98 -12.04 0.95
C ALA A 255 21.65 -11.27 -0.34
N ILE A 256 21.76 -9.95 -0.29
CA ILE A 256 21.81 -9.12 -1.50
C ILE A 256 23.06 -9.51 -2.28
N LYS A 257 22.88 -9.92 -3.53
CA LYS A 257 23.95 -10.30 -4.46
C LYS A 257 24.48 -9.10 -5.23
N ASN A 258 23.58 -8.30 -5.79
CA ASN A 258 23.91 -7.15 -6.62
C ASN A 258 22.77 -6.13 -6.65
N GLU A 259 23.11 -4.90 -7.02
CA GLU A 259 22.20 -3.80 -7.26
C GLU A 259 22.25 -3.43 -8.74
N VAL A 260 21.09 -3.22 -9.35
CA VAL A 260 20.96 -2.64 -10.70
C VAL A 260 20.00 -1.46 -10.61
N LYS A 261 20.51 -0.27 -10.91
CA LYS A 261 19.70 0.96 -11.01
C LYS A 261 19.14 1.09 -12.41
N ASN A 262 17.88 1.48 -12.50
CA ASN A 262 17.12 1.58 -13.74
C ASN A 262 17.30 0.33 -14.63
N PRO A 263 16.93 -0.87 -14.11
CA PRO A 263 17.14 -2.13 -14.81
C PRO A 263 16.26 -2.26 -16.05
N GLY A 264 16.79 -2.89 -17.11
CA GLY A 264 15.94 -3.53 -18.13
C GLY A 264 15.34 -4.83 -17.59
N PHE A 265 14.36 -5.40 -18.31
CA PHE A 265 13.69 -6.63 -17.90
C PHE A 265 13.53 -7.61 -19.05
N THR A 266 14.05 -8.82 -18.90
CA THR A 266 13.78 -9.92 -19.83
C THR A 266 12.52 -10.66 -19.37
N TYR A 267 11.41 -10.44 -20.08
CA TYR A 267 10.21 -11.22 -19.91
C TYR A 267 10.39 -12.59 -20.56
N ASN A 268 10.35 -13.66 -19.75
CA ASN A 268 10.45 -15.03 -20.23
C ASN A 268 9.20 -15.84 -19.82
N PRO A 269 8.21 -15.98 -20.73
CA PRO A 269 6.98 -16.74 -20.49
C PRO A 269 7.21 -18.17 -19.98
N ALA A 270 8.29 -18.83 -20.42
CA ALA A 270 8.59 -20.20 -20.04
C ALA A 270 8.88 -20.37 -18.54
N LEU A 271 9.17 -19.28 -17.82
CA LEU A 271 9.39 -19.28 -16.37
C LEU A 271 8.13 -18.95 -15.58
N LEU A 272 7.02 -18.58 -16.24
CA LEU A 272 5.83 -18.04 -15.59
C LEU A 272 4.64 -18.98 -15.79
N LYS A 273 4.08 -19.47 -14.68
CA LYS A 273 2.92 -20.38 -14.72
C LYS A 273 1.65 -19.74 -15.31
N THR A 274 1.56 -18.41 -15.27
CA THR A 274 0.38 -17.64 -15.65
C THR A 274 0.53 -16.90 -16.98
N ALA A 275 1.64 -17.09 -17.71
CA ALA A 275 1.85 -16.42 -18.98
C ALA A 275 0.83 -16.90 -20.06
N PRO A 276 0.35 -15.99 -20.94
CA PRO A 276 -0.43 -16.38 -22.11
C PRO A 276 0.32 -17.40 -22.97
N LYS A 277 -0.42 -18.34 -23.60
CA LYS A 277 0.19 -19.44 -24.38
C LYS A 277 0.97 -18.98 -25.60
N ASP A 278 0.59 -17.84 -26.16
CA ASP A 278 1.17 -17.17 -27.32
C ASP A 278 2.21 -16.11 -26.94
N ALA A 279 2.47 -15.91 -25.64
CA ALA A 279 3.45 -14.95 -25.17
C ALA A 279 4.87 -15.34 -25.61
N GLN A 280 5.63 -14.36 -26.07
CA GLN A 280 7.00 -14.54 -26.53
C GLN A 280 8.00 -13.99 -25.52
N LYS A 281 9.20 -14.55 -25.50
CA LYS A 281 10.32 -13.99 -24.73
C LYS A 281 10.73 -12.66 -25.37
N VAL A 282 10.74 -11.59 -24.58
CA VAL A 282 11.10 -10.25 -25.06
C VAL A 282 11.93 -9.51 -24.02
N ASP A 283 12.79 -8.61 -24.49
CA ASP A 283 13.53 -7.69 -23.64
C ASP A 283 12.80 -6.34 -23.60
N ILE A 284 12.53 -5.87 -22.39
CA ILE A 284 11.81 -4.64 -22.09
C ILE A 284 12.82 -3.63 -21.57
N ALA A 285 12.81 -2.44 -22.18
CA ALA A 285 13.71 -1.35 -21.83
C ALA A 285 13.52 -0.88 -20.38
N ALA A 286 14.52 -0.20 -19.84
CA ALA A 286 14.47 0.35 -18.49
C ALA A 286 13.46 1.50 -18.36
N GLY A 287 13.13 1.84 -17.12
CA GLY A 287 12.31 2.99 -16.77
C GLY A 287 11.46 2.72 -15.53
N PRO A 288 10.91 3.75 -14.88
CA PRO A 288 10.12 3.59 -13.66
C PRO A 288 8.85 2.74 -13.88
N ASN A 289 8.33 2.71 -15.12
CA ASN A 289 7.18 1.90 -15.50
C ASN A 289 7.52 0.48 -15.98
N ASN A 290 8.81 0.10 -15.92
CA ASN A 290 9.25 -1.26 -16.18
C ASN A 290 8.64 -2.24 -15.14
N PRO A 291 8.30 -3.50 -15.51
CA PRO A 291 7.87 -4.53 -14.56
C PRO A 291 8.72 -4.73 -13.29
N VAL A 292 10.02 -4.41 -13.32
CA VAL A 292 10.91 -4.45 -12.14
C VAL A 292 11.22 -3.07 -11.55
N GLY A 293 10.54 -2.02 -12.01
CA GLY A 293 10.63 -0.67 -11.48
C GLY A 293 12.00 -0.01 -11.65
N SER A 294 12.30 0.95 -10.77
CA SER A 294 13.52 1.76 -10.84
C SER A 294 14.77 1.09 -10.25
N ILE A 295 14.60 0.05 -9.44
CA ILE A 295 15.68 -0.63 -8.71
C ILE A 295 15.45 -2.13 -8.70
N TRP A 296 16.52 -2.88 -8.95
CA TRP A 296 16.59 -4.32 -8.70
C TRP A 296 17.71 -4.65 -7.71
N LEU A 297 17.35 -5.31 -6.61
CA LEU A 297 18.26 -5.92 -5.64
C LEU A 297 18.20 -7.45 -5.77
N GLY A 298 19.14 -8.02 -6.52
CA GLY A 298 19.19 -9.46 -6.74
C GLY A 298 19.55 -10.20 -5.46
N LEU A 299 18.94 -11.36 -5.19
CA LEU A 299 19.29 -12.21 -4.07
C LEU A 299 20.33 -13.27 -4.48
N THR A 300 21.05 -13.82 -3.51
CA THR A 300 21.95 -14.96 -3.74
C THR A 300 21.20 -16.21 -4.20
N LYS A 301 19.89 -16.29 -3.95
CA LYS A 301 19.01 -17.29 -4.58
C LYS A 301 18.72 -16.90 -6.04
N PRO A 302 19.09 -17.73 -7.03
CA PRO A 302 18.90 -17.43 -8.44
C PRO A 302 17.43 -17.19 -8.78
N HIS A 303 17.12 -16.15 -9.56
CA HIS A 303 15.77 -15.74 -10.00
C HIS A 303 14.91 -14.94 -9.00
N TRP A 304 15.35 -14.77 -7.75
CA TRP A 304 14.64 -13.90 -6.80
C TRP A 304 15.38 -12.57 -6.62
N GLY A 305 14.58 -11.51 -6.47
CA GLY A 305 15.04 -10.16 -6.19
C GLY A 305 14.01 -9.36 -5.43
N ILE A 306 14.47 -8.32 -4.74
CA ILE A 306 13.65 -7.26 -4.17
C ILE A 306 13.71 -6.10 -5.15
N HIS A 307 12.57 -5.58 -5.59
CA HIS A 307 12.55 -4.55 -6.63
C HIS A 307 11.33 -3.64 -6.55
N GLY A 308 11.41 -2.52 -7.26
CA GLY A 308 10.31 -1.57 -7.41
C GLY A 308 9.18 -2.11 -8.28
N THR A 309 8.04 -1.43 -8.33
CA THR A 309 6.91 -1.80 -9.18
C THR A 309 6.28 -0.55 -9.77
N PRO A 310 5.79 -0.63 -11.01
CA PRO A 310 5.08 0.50 -11.64
C PRO A 310 3.65 0.67 -11.09
N ASN A 311 3.22 -0.23 -10.20
CA ASN A 311 1.87 -0.22 -9.63
C ASN A 311 1.93 -0.11 -8.10
N PRO A 312 2.26 1.05 -7.53
CA PRO A 312 2.42 1.22 -6.08
C PRO A 312 1.14 0.87 -5.30
N SER A 313 -0.04 1.16 -5.86
CA SER A 313 -1.35 0.82 -5.27
C SER A 313 -1.59 -0.68 -5.03
N ASN A 314 -0.82 -1.54 -5.71
CA ASN A 314 -0.98 -2.99 -5.64
C ASN A 314 -0.05 -3.64 -4.60
N VAL A 315 0.90 -2.89 -4.04
CA VAL A 315 1.88 -3.39 -3.06
C VAL A 315 1.18 -3.78 -1.77
N GLY A 316 1.40 -5.02 -1.32
CA GLY A 316 0.74 -5.59 -0.13
C GLY A 316 -0.69 -6.07 -0.36
N HIS A 317 -1.23 -5.89 -1.58
CA HIS A 317 -2.61 -6.22 -1.95
C HIS A 317 -2.72 -7.27 -3.07
N SER A 318 -1.64 -7.47 -3.83
CA SER A 318 -1.58 -8.41 -4.96
C SER A 318 -0.48 -9.45 -4.77
N GLU A 319 -0.65 -10.59 -5.43
CA GLU A 319 0.33 -11.67 -5.50
C GLU A 319 1.24 -11.46 -6.72
N THR A 320 2.52 -11.77 -6.57
CA THR A 320 3.50 -11.69 -7.67
C THR A 320 3.72 -13.07 -8.30
N ASN A 321 4.52 -13.13 -9.36
CA ASN A 321 5.07 -14.40 -9.87
C ASN A 321 6.44 -14.72 -9.22
N GLY A 322 6.58 -14.41 -7.93
CA GLY A 322 7.65 -14.88 -7.05
C GLY A 322 8.59 -13.81 -6.48
N CYS A 323 8.84 -12.71 -7.19
CA CYS A 323 9.71 -11.64 -6.69
C CYS A 323 9.06 -10.80 -5.59
N ILE A 324 9.87 -10.06 -4.83
CA ILE A 324 9.43 -9.18 -3.75
C ILE A 324 9.25 -7.77 -4.32
N HIS A 325 8.01 -7.36 -4.54
CA HIS A 325 7.66 -6.05 -5.07
C HIS A 325 7.50 -5.05 -3.93
N MET A 326 8.11 -3.88 -4.11
CA MET A 326 7.98 -2.68 -3.30
C MET A 326 7.58 -1.52 -4.20
N THR A 327 7.10 -0.41 -3.65
CA THR A 327 7.00 0.84 -4.41
C THR A 327 8.41 1.24 -4.89
N ASN A 328 8.51 1.98 -6.00
CA ASN A 328 9.82 2.39 -6.52
C ASN A 328 10.63 3.18 -5.47
N TRP A 329 10.00 4.13 -4.79
CA TRP A 329 10.66 4.93 -3.74
C TRP A 329 11.13 4.09 -2.54
N ASP A 330 10.38 3.08 -2.12
CA ASP A 330 10.79 2.22 -1.00
C ASP A 330 11.94 1.29 -1.41
N ALA A 331 11.92 0.78 -2.64
CA ALA A 331 13.04 0.00 -3.18
C ALA A 331 14.32 0.86 -3.30
N GLU A 332 14.19 2.11 -3.75
CA GLU A 332 15.27 3.10 -3.77
C GLU A 332 15.81 3.40 -2.37
N ARG A 333 14.93 3.67 -1.39
CA ARG A 333 15.32 3.85 0.01
C ARG A 333 16.08 2.64 0.54
N LEU A 334 15.54 1.43 0.36
CA LEU A 334 16.19 0.19 0.80
C LEU A 334 17.57 0.03 0.14
N SER A 335 17.71 0.37 -1.14
CA SER A 335 19.00 0.28 -1.86
C SER A 335 20.10 1.12 -1.22
N THR A 336 19.76 2.19 -0.51
CA THR A 336 20.75 3.02 0.20
C THR A 336 21.36 2.31 1.40
N LEU A 337 20.62 1.37 2.01
CA LEU A 337 21.02 0.59 3.18
C LEU A 337 21.61 -0.78 2.78
N ALA A 338 20.91 -1.50 1.90
CA ALA A 338 21.14 -2.91 1.63
C ALA A 338 22.07 -3.13 0.43
N LYS A 339 23.38 -3.03 0.66
CA LYS A 339 24.42 -3.28 -0.36
C LYS A 339 24.73 -4.77 -0.54
N ALA A 340 25.56 -5.11 -1.53
CA ALA A 340 25.98 -6.50 -1.74
C ALA A 340 26.56 -7.11 -0.45
N GLY A 341 26.13 -8.33 -0.12
CA GLY A 341 26.45 -9.02 1.13
C GLY A 341 25.48 -8.75 2.29
N PHE A 342 24.57 -7.78 2.17
CA PHE A 342 23.58 -7.49 3.21
C PHE A 342 22.66 -8.70 3.42
N LYS A 343 22.53 -9.17 4.66
CA LYS A 343 21.83 -10.41 4.99
C LYS A 343 20.33 -10.24 4.80
N VAL A 344 19.68 -11.29 4.28
CA VAL A 344 18.23 -11.36 4.11
C VAL A 344 17.74 -12.66 4.74
N ASN A 345 16.82 -12.58 5.69
CA ASN A 345 16.18 -13.75 6.28
C ASN A 345 14.70 -13.79 5.90
N VAL A 346 14.24 -14.87 5.27
CA VAL A 346 12.84 -15.05 4.92
C VAL A 346 12.16 -15.96 5.93
N LYS A 347 11.14 -15.45 6.62
CA LYS A 347 10.32 -16.16 7.60
C LYS A 347 8.90 -16.39 7.10
N ALA A 348 8.26 -17.42 7.66
CA ALA A 348 6.91 -17.84 7.32
C ALA A 348 5.87 -16.89 7.91
#